data_AF-A0A2V4MQY1-F1
#
_entry.id   AF-A0A2V4MQY1-F1
#
_cell.length_a   1.000
_cell.length_b   1.000
_cell.length_c   1.000
_cell.angle_alpha   90.00
_cell.angle_beta   90.00
_cell.angle_gamma   90.00
#
_symmetry.space_group_name_H-M   'P 1'
#
loop_
_entity.id
_entity.type
_entity.pdbx_description
1 polymer ?
#
loop_
_entity_poly.entity_id
_entity_poly.type
_entity_poly.pdbx_seq_one_letter_code
_entity_poly.pdbx_strand_id
1 'polypeptide(L)'
;MPLLHYDFRRFLDALDDLNPAQIEDAQTKIRDLRRKTEAISEIEARTNQGHKCPFCGGERRQKWGRTRTKVQRYRCTDCQKTYSGRTGSAIGRIHRPDLLMVVLRDMLGSSTPQSVRKLARQLGFNKYTVWRWRMLVFLIIGNSTSSASFSGIIEADETYQRESRKGSREWVRHFADPLNIPNPPRPRWEDFTTQGLKMMRGLSRWQLPILTVTDRGGSLLFQRLPNRKSATVERAMRPLVPGDAVLCSDGGNGYKNLAAARGLEHFVVGSKPGTRVASGCYHIQNVNSLHARPLRNLHQAVLRSGHQELGQLYSMAGGAADKDAASGCDQGVIKPGLLNGMLPASKRGDRADPICRL
;
A
#
# COMPACT_ATOMS: atom_id res chain seq x y z
N MET A 1 -24.07 -1.48 -28.36
CA MET A 1 -24.11 -2.85 -28.90
C MET A 1 -22.71 -3.20 -29.35
N PRO A 2 -22.34 -4.50 -29.38
CA PRO A 2 -21.10 -4.93 -30.03
C PRO A 2 -21.13 -4.52 -31.51
N LEU A 3 -19.96 -4.29 -32.11
CA LEU A 3 -19.86 -4.13 -33.57
C LEU A 3 -20.34 -5.43 -34.24
N LEU A 4 -20.97 -5.32 -35.40
CA LEU A 4 -21.23 -6.48 -36.23
C LEU A 4 -19.89 -7.09 -36.64
N HIS A 5 -19.86 -8.41 -36.80
CA HIS A 5 -18.61 -9.14 -37.05
C HIS A 5 -17.88 -8.65 -38.32
N TYR A 6 -18.62 -8.29 -39.38
CA TYR A 6 -18.06 -7.69 -40.59
C TYR A 6 -17.39 -6.33 -40.31
N ASP A 7 -18.05 -5.43 -39.59
CA ASP A 7 -17.50 -4.12 -39.24
C ASP A 7 -16.26 -4.24 -38.35
N PHE A 8 -16.25 -5.25 -37.46
CA PHE A 8 -15.10 -5.51 -36.61
C PHE A 8 -13.90 -6.02 -37.40
N ARG A 9 -14.09 -6.93 -38.36
CA ARG A 9 -13.01 -7.38 -39.26
C ARG A 9 -12.47 -6.23 -40.09
N ARG A 10 -13.35 -5.43 -40.72
CA ARG A 10 -12.93 -4.25 -41.49
C ARG A 10 -12.13 -3.25 -40.64
N PHE A 11 -12.48 -3.09 -39.36
CA PHE A 11 -11.70 -2.28 -38.44
C PHE A 11 -10.30 -2.87 -38.17
N LEU A 12 -10.19 -4.19 -38.00
CA LEU A 12 -8.89 -4.85 -37.82
C LEU A 12 -8.01 -4.72 -39.06
N ASP A 13 -8.58 -4.93 -40.25
CA ASP A 13 -7.85 -4.79 -41.52
C ASP A 13 -7.31 -3.35 -41.69
N ALA A 14 -8.10 -2.35 -41.31
CA ALA A 14 -7.69 -0.94 -41.35
C ALA A 14 -6.58 -0.58 -40.33
N LEU A 15 -6.21 -1.48 -39.40
CA LEU A 15 -5.08 -1.26 -38.50
C LEU A 15 -3.73 -1.42 -39.22
N ASP A 16 -3.67 -2.21 -40.28
CA ASP A 16 -2.44 -2.46 -41.05
C ASP A 16 -1.96 -1.21 -41.81
N ASP A 17 -2.89 -0.30 -42.11
CA ASP A 17 -2.62 0.96 -42.82
C ASP A 17 -2.23 2.12 -41.88
N LEU A 18 -2.16 1.90 -40.57
CA LEU A 18 -1.85 2.96 -39.61
C LEU A 18 -0.36 3.34 -39.63
N ASN A 19 -0.10 4.64 -39.65
CA ASN A 19 1.26 5.15 -39.46
C ASN A 19 1.69 5.10 -37.97
N PRO A 20 2.99 5.28 -37.65
CA PRO A 20 3.47 5.18 -36.27
C PRO A 20 2.75 6.07 -35.25
N ALA A 21 2.40 7.31 -35.60
CA ALA A 21 1.68 8.22 -34.70
C ALA A 21 0.23 7.76 -34.47
N GLN A 22 -0.44 7.28 -35.53
CA GLN A 22 -1.79 6.73 -35.44
C GLN A 22 -1.82 5.41 -34.64
N ILE A 23 -0.77 4.59 -34.73
CA ILE A 23 -0.61 3.40 -33.89
C ILE A 23 -0.55 3.79 -32.41
N GLU A 24 0.25 4.79 -32.03
CA GLU A 24 0.33 5.25 -30.64
C GLU A 24 -1.01 5.79 -30.12
N ASP A 25 -1.73 6.55 -30.95
CA ASP A 25 -3.06 7.06 -30.62
C ASP A 25 -4.09 5.94 -30.48
N ALA A 26 -4.10 4.98 -31.40
CA ALA A 26 -4.99 3.82 -31.36
C ALA A 26 -4.72 2.97 -30.11
N GLN A 27 -3.45 2.68 -29.80
CA GLN A 27 -3.05 1.98 -28.57
C GLN A 27 -3.53 2.72 -27.33
N THR A 28 -3.37 4.04 -27.28
CA THR A 28 -3.82 4.87 -26.16
C THR A 28 -5.34 4.79 -26.01
N LYS A 29 -6.08 4.87 -27.12
CA LYS A 29 -7.55 4.79 -27.13
C LYS A 29 -8.06 3.44 -26.66
N ILE A 30 -7.49 2.35 -27.18
CA ILE A 30 -7.86 0.97 -26.82
C ILE A 30 -7.59 0.72 -25.33
N ARG A 31 -6.42 1.14 -24.84
CA ARG A 31 -6.05 1.04 -23.43
C ARG A 31 -7.04 1.78 -22.52
N ASP A 32 -7.47 2.98 -22.92
CA ASP A 32 -8.46 3.74 -22.16
C ASP A 32 -9.86 3.15 -22.20
N LEU A 33 -10.28 2.57 -23.34
CA LEU A 33 -11.54 1.85 -23.46
C LEU A 33 -11.57 0.60 -22.58
N ARG A 34 -10.49 -0.18 -22.57
CA ARG A 34 -10.32 -1.33 -21.69
C ARG A 34 -10.46 -0.94 -20.22
N ARG A 35 -9.71 0.08 -19.78
CA ARG A 35 -9.76 0.59 -18.40
C ARG A 35 -11.16 1.03 -17.96
N LYS A 36 -11.89 1.73 -18.83
CA LYS A 36 -13.27 2.17 -18.55
C LYS A 36 -14.21 0.98 -18.42
N THR A 37 -14.07 -0.01 -19.29
CA THR A 37 -14.92 -1.20 -19.31
C THR A 37 -14.68 -2.05 -18.07
N GLU A 38 -13.42 -2.30 -17.69
CA GLU A 38 -13.04 -2.99 -16.45
C GLU A 38 -13.65 -2.31 -15.21
N ALA A 39 -13.53 -0.97 -15.12
CA ALA A 39 -14.08 -0.22 -14.00
C ALA A 39 -15.61 -0.30 -13.92
N ILE A 40 -16.31 -0.30 -15.07
CA ILE A 40 -17.78 -0.44 -15.12
C ILE A 40 -18.19 -1.83 -14.67
N SER A 41 -17.58 -2.87 -15.24
CA SER A 41 -17.87 -4.27 -14.89
C SER A 41 -17.76 -4.51 -13.40
N GLU A 42 -16.76 -3.90 -12.76
CA GLU A 42 -16.58 -4.06 -11.32
C GLU A 42 -17.63 -3.35 -10.47
N ILE A 43 -17.95 -2.10 -10.84
CA ILE A 43 -19.03 -1.36 -10.20
C ILE A 43 -20.34 -2.15 -10.31
N GLU A 44 -20.57 -2.80 -11.44
CA GLU A 44 -21.76 -3.63 -11.66
C GLU A 44 -21.73 -4.92 -10.85
N ALA A 45 -20.58 -5.60 -10.73
CA ALA A 45 -20.40 -6.80 -9.93
C ALA A 45 -20.80 -6.60 -8.46
N ARG A 46 -20.41 -5.47 -7.84
CA ARG A 46 -20.84 -5.11 -6.47
C ARG A 46 -22.36 -5.05 -6.33
N THR A 47 -23.05 -4.49 -7.31
CA THR A 47 -24.52 -4.40 -7.29
C THR A 47 -25.21 -5.74 -7.51
N ASN A 48 -24.52 -6.72 -8.08
CA ASN A 48 -25.03 -8.08 -8.24
C ASN A 48 -24.85 -8.90 -6.96
N GLN A 49 -23.76 -8.70 -6.23
CA GLN A 49 -23.49 -9.37 -4.94
C GLN A 49 -24.39 -8.82 -3.82
N GLY A 50 -24.61 -7.50 -3.76
CA GLY A 50 -25.46 -6.83 -2.75
C GLY A 50 -26.79 -6.32 -3.34
N HIS A 51 -27.69 -7.23 -3.72
CA HIS A 51 -28.92 -6.91 -4.46
C HIS A 51 -29.98 -6.10 -3.66
N LYS A 52 -29.76 -5.88 -2.36
CA LYS A 52 -30.66 -5.12 -1.49
C LYS A 52 -30.56 -3.61 -1.73
N CYS A 53 -31.68 -2.93 -1.62
CA CYS A 53 -31.76 -1.48 -1.72
C CYS A 53 -30.94 -0.83 -0.59
N PRO A 54 -29.97 0.06 -0.90
CA PRO A 54 -29.13 0.68 0.12
C PRO A 54 -29.88 1.69 1.02
N PHE A 55 -31.15 1.98 0.72
CA PHE A 55 -31.96 2.93 1.48
C PHE A 55 -33.00 2.30 2.40
N CYS A 56 -33.55 1.14 2.02
CA CYS A 56 -34.63 0.47 2.75
C CYS A 56 -34.44 -1.04 2.92
N GLY A 57 -33.37 -1.62 2.38
CA GLY A 57 -33.10 -3.06 2.46
C GLY A 57 -33.93 -3.96 1.51
N GLY A 58 -34.93 -3.40 0.82
CA GLY A 58 -35.80 -4.17 -0.09
C GLY A 58 -35.06 -4.82 -1.26
N GLU A 59 -35.47 -6.03 -1.64
CA GLU A 59 -34.79 -6.86 -2.66
C GLU A 59 -35.26 -6.57 -4.08
N ARG A 60 -36.47 -6.03 -4.23
CA ARG A 60 -37.07 -5.79 -5.53
C ARG A 60 -36.59 -4.46 -6.14
N ARG A 61 -36.14 -4.55 -7.40
CA ARG A 61 -35.61 -3.42 -8.17
C ARG A 61 -35.91 -3.55 -9.65
N GLN A 62 -35.97 -2.41 -10.32
CA GLN A 62 -36.07 -2.31 -11.77
C GLN A 62 -34.85 -1.55 -12.35
N LYS A 63 -34.45 -1.90 -13.57
CA LYS A 63 -33.41 -1.16 -14.31
C LYS A 63 -33.95 0.23 -14.68
N TRP A 64 -33.18 1.28 -14.39
CA TRP A 64 -33.59 2.68 -14.57
C TRP A 64 -32.59 3.46 -15.43
N GLY A 65 -32.32 2.93 -16.63
CA GLY A 65 -31.33 3.49 -17.56
C GLY A 65 -29.89 3.39 -17.05
N ARG A 66 -28.99 4.15 -17.68
CA ARG A 66 -27.55 4.16 -17.35
C ARG A 66 -27.07 5.58 -17.09
N THR A 67 -26.01 5.72 -16.30
CA THR A 67 -25.33 7.02 -16.11
C THR A 67 -24.56 7.42 -17.38
N ARG A 68 -24.08 8.67 -17.42
CA ARG A 68 -23.16 9.15 -18.47
C ARG A 68 -21.90 8.28 -18.60
N THR A 69 -21.45 7.68 -17.49
CA THR A 69 -20.32 6.74 -17.46
C THR A 69 -20.74 5.29 -17.76
N LYS A 70 -21.92 5.08 -18.33
CA LYS A 70 -22.49 3.78 -18.74
C LYS A 70 -22.73 2.77 -17.61
N VAL A 71 -22.69 3.21 -16.34
CA VAL A 71 -23.03 2.37 -15.18
C VAL A 71 -24.54 2.20 -15.09
N GLN A 72 -25.00 0.96 -14.88
CA GLN A 72 -26.42 0.65 -14.67
C GLN A 72 -27.00 1.38 -13.42
N ARG A 73 -28.13 2.05 -13.61
CA ARG A 73 -28.95 2.58 -12.51
C ARG A 73 -30.11 1.63 -12.22
N TYR A 74 -30.50 1.57 -10.96
CA TYR A 74 -31.62 0.81 -10.46
C TYR A 74 -32.59 1.73 -9.73
N ARG A 75 -33.87 1.36 -9.71
CA ARG A 75 -34.90 1.99 -8.89
C ARG A 75 -35.52 0.91 -8.01
N CYS A 76 -35.54 1.13 -6.70
CA CYS A 76 -36.20 0.23 -5.77
C CYS A 76 -37.72 0.29 -5.97
N THR A 77 -38.41 -0.84 -5.93
CA THR A 77 -39.88 -0.86 -6.06
C THR A 77 -40.58 -0.46 -4.76
N ASP A 78 -39.95 -0.68 -3.61
CA ASP A 78 -40.58 -0.44 -2.31
C ASP A 78 -40.45 1.04 -1.91
N CYS A 79 -39.23 1.59 -1.90
CA CYS A 79 -39.01 3.00 -1.51
C CYS A 79 -38.88 3.98 -2.69
N GLN A 80 -38.97 3.50 -3.93
CA GLN A 80 -38.92 4.31 -5.16
C GLN A 80 -37.63 5.10 -5.40
N LYS A 81 -36.63 5.02 -4.52
CA LYS A 81 -35.33 5.69 -4.67
C LYS A 81 -34.47 5.02 -5.75
N THR A 82 -33.66 5.84 -6.44
CA THR A 82 -32.71 5.35 -7.44
C THR A 82 -31.31 5.19 -6.86
N TYR A 83 -30.61 4.15 -7.28
CA TYR A 83 -29.23 3.86 -6.88
C TYR A 83 -28.43 3.22 -8.02
N SER A 84 -27.14 3.05 -7.82
CA SER A 84 -26.23 2.29 -8.68
C SER A 84 -25.26 1.50 -7.80
N GLY A 85 -24.39 0.68 -8.38
CA GLY A 85 -23.31 0.00 -7.62
C GLY A 85 -22.38 0.93 -6.86
N ARG A 86 -22.45 2.23 -7.12
CA ARG A 86 -21.64 3.26 -6.45
C ARG A 86 -22.36 3.96 -5.30
N THR A 87 -23.67 3.78 -5.16
CA THR A 87 -24.45 4.44 -4.10
C THR A 87 -23.99 3.95 -2.73
N GLY A 88 -23.73 4.88 -1.82
CA GLY A 88 -23.22 4.55 -0.47
C GLY A 88 -21.74 4.14 -0.43
N SER A 89 -21.07 3.99 -1.58
CA SER A 89 -19.64 3.65 -1.62
C SER A 89 -18.75 4.89 -1.49
N ALA A 90 -17.51 4.69 -1.01
CA ALA A 90 -16.48 5.72 -0.98
C ALA A 90 -16.18 6.32 -2.38
N ILE A 91 -16.41 5.53 -3.44
CA ILE A 91 -16.23 5.97 -4.83
C ILE A 91 -17.50 6.60 -5.44
N GLY A 92 -18.59 6.75 -4.68
CA GLY A 92 -19.89 7.25 -5.14
C GLY A 92 -19.84 8.59 -5.87
N ARG A 93 -18.96 9.49 -5.44
CA ARG A 93 -18.85 10.87 -5.95
C ARG A 93 -17.73 11.09 -6.97
N ILE A 94 -17.01 10.05 -7.37
CA ILE A 94 -15.85 10.17 -8.28
C ILE A 94 -16.29 10.20 -9.75
N HIS A 95 -16.14 11.32 -10.44
CA HIS A 95 -16.57 11.40 -11.84
C HIS A 95 -15.78 10.51 -12.82
N ARG A 96 -14.52 10.16 -12.49
CA ARG A 96 -13.61 9.35 -13.33
C ARG A 96 -13.06 8.13 -12.56
N PRO A 97 -13.88 7.10 -12.30
CA PRO A 97 -13.45 5.90 -11.58
C PRO A 97 -12.36 5.13 -12.36
N ASP A 98 -12.38 5.20 -13.69
CA ASP A 98 -11.35 4.63 -14.57
C ASP A 98 -9.94 5.15 -14.25
N LEU A 99 -9.82 6.45 -13.93
CA LEU A 99 -8.54 7.06 -13.58
C LEU A 99 -8.16 6.84 -12.12
N LEU A 100 -9.14 6.67 -11.23
CA LEU A 100 -8.88 6.21 -9.87
C LEU A 100 -8.17 4.85 -9.90
N MET A 101 -8.56 3.93 -10.80
CA MET A 101 -7.88 2.65 -10.97
C MET A 101 -6.42 2.79 -11.41
N VAL A 102 -6.07 3.85 -12.15
CA VAL A 102 -4.68 4.15 -12.50
C VAL A 102 -3.92 4.66 -11.27
N VAL A 103 -4.56 5.50 -10.44
CA VAL A 103 -3.97 5.95 -9.17
C VAL A 103 -3.77 4.79 -8.20
N LEU A 104 -4.74 3.88 -8.11
CA LEU A 104 -4.63 2.64 -7.35
C LEU A 104 -3.45 1.81 -7.85
N ARG A 105 -3.36 1.54 -9.16
CA ARG A 105 -2.21 0.84 -9.74
C ARG A 105 -0.87 1.48 -9.43
N ASP A 106 -0.77 2.79 -9.54
CA ASP A 106 0.45 3.51 -9.23
C ASP A 106 0.82 3.43 -7.74
N MET A 107 -0.17 3.42 -6.85
CA MET A 107 0.05 3.29 -5.40
C MET A 107 0.34 1.85 -4.95
N LEU A 108 -0.28 0.87 -5.59
CA LEU A 108 -0.37 -0.51 -5.13
C LEU A 108 0.50 -1.48 -5.94
N GLY A 109 0.87 -1.10 -7.16
CA GLY A 109 1.66 -1.91 -8.07
C GLY A 109 3.07 -2.20 -7.55
N SER A 110 3.79 -3.08 -8.25
CA SER A 110 5.15 -3.51 -7.88
C SER A 110 6.20 -2.40 -7.96
N SER A 111 5.98 -1.40 -8.82
CA SER A 111 6.88 -0.28 -9.01
C SER A 111 6.77 0.77 -7.89
N THR A 112 7.82 1.58 -7.73
CA THR A 112 7.79 2.71 -6.80
C THR A 112 6.70 3.71 -7.21
N PRO A 113 5.77 4.09 -6.32
CA PRO A 113 4.71 5.04 -6.65
C PRO A 113 5.26 6.39 -7.11
N GLN A 114 4.68 6.94 -8.16
CA GLN A 114 5.11 8.22 -8.70
C GLN A 114 4.84 9.37 -7.72
N SER A 115 5.52 10.51 -7.92
CA SER A 115 5.10 11.72 -7.21
C SER A 115 3.71 12.16 -7.69
N VAL A 116 2.92 12.78 -6.81
CA VAL A 116 1.60 13.32 -7.16
C VAL A 116 1.67 14.22 -8.39
N ARG A 117 2.72 15.05 -8.51
CA ARG A 117 2.90 15.94 -9.67
C ARG A 117 3.20 15.18 -10.95
N LYS A 118 4.03 14.14 -10.89
CA LYS A 118 4.35 13.31 -12.06
C LYS A 118 3.10 12.57 -12.56
N LEU A 119 2.37 11.93 -11.64
CA LEU A 119 1.12 11.24 -11.96
C LEU A 119 0.05 12.21 -12.47
N ALA A 120 -0.07 13.41 -11.88
CA ALA A 120 -1.01 14.42 -12.34
C ALA A 120 -0.72 14.91 -13.77
N ARG A 121 0.55 15.14 -14.13
CA ARG A 121 0.95 15.47 -15.51
C ARG A 121 0.61 14.33 -16.47
N GLN A 122 0.92 13.09 -16.10
CA GLN A 122 0.61 11.91 -16.91
C GLN A 122 -0.89 11.75 -17.15
N LEU A 123 -1.72 12.05 -16.15
CA LEU A 123 -3.18 11.93 -16.26
C LEU A 123 -3.85 13.17 -16.87
N GLY A 124 -3.15 14.29 -17.03
CA GLY A 124 -3.73 15.55 -17.49
C GLY A 124 -4.66 16.21 -16.46
N PHE A 125 -4.40 16.04 -15.16
CA PHE A 125 -5.21 16.61 -14.08
C PHE A 125 -4.42 17.56 -13.18
N ASN A 126 -5.15 18.36 -12.40
CA ASN A 126 -4.56 19.12 -11.32
C ASN A 126 -3.97 18.18 -10.24
N LYS A 127 -2.76 18.50 -9.75
CA LYS A 127 -2.08 17.77 -8.66
C LYS A 127 -2.97 17.54 -7.44
N TYR A 128 -3.85 18.48 -7.10
CA TYR A 128 -4.74 18.34 -5.94
C TYR A 128 -5.84 17.30 -6.17
N THR A 129 -6.27 17.08 -7.41
CA THR A 129 -7.25 16.02 -7.74
C THR A 129 -6.64 14.65 -7.49
N VAL A 130 -5.44 14.41 -8.01
CA VAL A 130 -4.70 13.16 -7.78
C VAL A 130 -4.41 12.97 -6.29
N TRP A 131 -3.99 14.03 -5.59
CA TRP A 131 -3.76 13.96 -4.14
C TRP A 131 -5.03 13.57 -3.37
N ARG A 132 -6.19 14.16 -3.68
CA ARG A 132 -7.47 13.79 -3.05
C ARG A 132 -7.84 12.34 -3.32
N TRP A 133 -7.62 11.85 -4.54
CA TRP A 133 -7.84 10.44 -4.86
C TRP A 133 -6.92 9.52 -4.06
N ARG A 134 -5.63 9.87 -3.88
CA ARG A 134 -4.74 9.11 -2.99
C ARG A 134 -5.21 9.11 -1.54
N MET A 135 -5.67 10.24 -1.03
CA MET A 135 -6.20 10.33 0.33
C MET A 135 -7.47 9.48 0.51
N LEU A 136 -8.33 9.46 -0.51
CA LEU A 136 -9.50 8.59 -0.51
C LEU A 136 -9.11 7.11 -0.49
N VAL A 137 -8.10 6.71 -1.26
CA VAL A 137 -7.56 5.35 -1.22
C VAL A 137 -7.05 5.03 0.19
N PHE A 138 -6.29 5.91 0.83
CA PHE A 138 -5.86 5.70 2.23
C PHE A 138 -7.02 5.59 3.22
N LEU A 139 -8.08 6.38 3.04
CA LEU A 139 -9.29 6.27 3.87
C LEU A 139 -9.97 4.91 3.71
N ILE A 140 -10.10 4.42 2.47
CA ILE A 140 -10.70 3.11 2.19
C ILE A 140 -9.87 2.01 2.84
N ILE A 141 -8.54 2.05 2.68
CA ILE A 141 -7.62 1.10 3.31
C ILE A 141 -7.76 1.14 4.84
N GLY A 142 -7.72 2.34 5.42
CA GLY A 142 -7.75 2.53 6.87
C GLY A 142 -9.03 1.98 7.52
N ASN A 143 -10.16 2.07 6.83
CA ASN A 143 -11.44 1.57 7.33
C ASN A 143 -11.61 0.05 7.16
N SER A 144 -10.77 -0.61 6.38
CA SER A 144 -10.89 -2.03 6.06
C SER A 144 -10.09 -2.92 7.01
N THR A 145 -9.96 -2.53 8.28
CA THR A 145 -9.11 -3.26 9.22
C THR A 145 -9.67 -4.67 9.43
N SER A 146 -9.06 -5.65 8.75
CA SER A 146 -9.29 -7.06 8.98
C SER A 146 -8.86 -7.38 10.41
N SER A 147 -9.72 -8.05 11.16
CA SER A 147 -9.30 -8.76 12.38
C SER A 147 -8.40 -9.90 11.95
N ALA A 148 -7.14 -9.60 11.63
CA ALA A 148 -6.14 -10.62 11.34
C ALA A 148 -5.88 -11.39 12.64
N SER A 149 -6.58 -12.52 12.81
CA SER A 149 -6.19 -13.54 13.76
C SER A 149 -4.97 -14.25 13.18
N PHE A 150 -3.81 -14.07 13.82
CA PHE A 150 -2.60 -14.80 13.44
C PHE A 150 -2.66 -16.21 14.00
N SER A 151 -1.86 -17.14 13.47
CA SER A 151 -1.81 -18.53 13.96
C SER A 151 -0.43 -19.15 13.80
N GLY A 152 -0.15 -20.21 14.56
CA GLY A 152 1.10 -20.96 14.48
C GLY A 152 2.32 -20.12 14.88
N ILE A 153 3.32 -20.03 14.01
CA ILE A 153 4.54 -19.26 14.25
C ILE A 153 4.34 -17.81 13.78
N ILE A 154 4.40 -16.89 14.73
CA ILE A 154 4.22 -15.45 14.55
C ILE A 154 5.57 -14.76 14.67
N GLU A 155 5.98 -14.04 13.64
CA GLU A 155 7.15 -13.20 13.62
C GLU A 155 6.74 -11.73 13.82
N ALA A 156 7.38 -11.04 14.75
CA ALA A 156 7.11 -9.64 15.02
C ALA A 156 8.40 -8.83 15.21
N ASP A 157 8.44 -7.65 14.60
CA ASP A 157 9.51 -6.66 14.77
C ASP A 157 9.00 -5.25 14.42
N GLU A 158 9.69 -4.22 14.90
CA GLU A 158 9.39 -2.82 14.61
C GLU A 158 10.37 -2.23 13.60
N THR A 159 9.81 -1.64 12.54
CA THR A 159 10.57 -0.75 11.66
C THR A 159 10.26 0.71 11.98
N TYR A 160 11.12 1.63 11.56
CA TYR A 160 11.05 3.03 11.94
C TYR A 160 11.07 3.93 10.72
N GLN A 161 10.00 4.69 10.52
CA GLN A 161 9.91 5.68 9.45
C GLN A 161 10.12 7.08 10.02
N ARG A 162 11.08 7.84 9.46
CA ARG A 162 11.18 9.26 9.79
C ARG A 162 9.91 9.98 9.35
N GLU A 163 9.26 10.66 10.29
CA GLU A 163 8.08 11.50 10.06
C GLU A 163 8.41 12.51 8.94
N SER A 164 7.54 12.58 7.94
CA SER A 164 7.65 13.58 6.88
C SER A 164 6.85 14.82 7.28
N ARG A 165 7.52 15.97 7.40
CA ARG A 165 6.87 17.28 7.56
C ARG A 165 6.91 18.13 6.28
N LYS A 166 7.12 17.48 5.14
CA LYS A 166 7.15 18.16 3.85
C LYS A 166 5.78 18.77 3.55
N GLY A 167 5.74 20.10 3.40
CA GLY A 167 4.50 20.85 3.22
C GLY A 167 3.81 21.30 4.50
N SER A 168 4.40 21.02 5.68
CA SER A 168 3.95 21.65 6.93
C SER A 168 4.16 23.17 6.83
N ARG A 169 3.16 23.93 7.26
CA ARG A 169 3.21 25.39 7.39
C ARG A 169 3.51 25.84 8.82
N GLU A 170 3.89 24.93 9.72
CA GLU A 170 4.16 25.25 11.14
C GLU A 170 5.23 26.32 11.27
N TRP A 171 6.36 26.18 10.57
CA TRP A 171 7.43 27.17 10.54
C TRP A 171 7.01 28.50 9.91
N VAL A 172 6.30 28.45 8.78
CA VAL A 172 5.77 29.66 8.12
C VAL A 172 4.85 30.43 9.05
N ARG A 173 4.01 29.71 9.79
CA ARG A 173 3.08 30.29 10.76
C ARG A 173 3.82 30.85 11.97
N HIS A 174 4.77 30.10 12.52
CA HIS A 174 5.60 30.59 13.63
C HIS A 174 6.37 31.87 13.27
N PHE A 175 6.95 31.96 12.07
CA PHE A 175 7.60 33.20 11.63
C PHE A 175 6.63 34.37 11.39
N ALA A 176 5.39 34.09 11.00
CA ALA A 176 4.38 35.11 10.81
C ALA A 176 3.82 35.65 12.13
N ASP A 177 3.77 34.82 13.18
CA ASP A 177 3.29 35.21 14.51
C ASP A 177 4.04 34.43 15.61
N PRO A 178 5.26 34.86 15.99
CA PRO A 178 6.07 34.17 16.99
C PRO A 178 5.52 34.25 18.42
N LEU A 179 4.67 35.24 18.71
CA LEU A 179 4.13 35.48 20.05
C LEU A 179 3.00 34.50 20.37
N ASN A 180 2.13 34.20 19.40
CA ASN A 180 0.99 33.30 19.63
C ASN A 180 1.24 31.87 19.15
N ILE A 181 2.21 31.65 18.24
CA ILE A 181 2.48 30.34 17.67
C ILE A 181 3.80 29.82 18.23
N PRO A 182 3.79 28.71 19.00
CA PRO A 182 5.01 28.20 19.60
C PRO A 182 5.99 27.72 18.53
N ASN A 183 7.28 27.80 18.87
CA ASN A 183 8.35 27.30 18.00
C ASN A 183 8.10 25.82 17.66
N PRO A 184 8.03 25.45 16.37
CA PRO A 184 7.79 24.07 15.98
C PRO A 184 8.86 23.15 16.57
N PRO A 185 8.47 22.00 17.15
CA PRO A 185 9.39 21.20 17.96
C PRO A 185 10.51 20.54 17.13
N ARG A 186 10.39 20.53 15.79
CA ARG A 186 11.34 19.92 14.86
C ARG A 186 12.10 21.01 14.09
N PRO A 187 13.44 21.06 14.20
CA PRO A 187 14.26 21.97 13.40
C PRO A 187 14.09 21.75 11.89
N ARG A 188 14.21 22.82 11.11
CA ARG A 188 14.25 22.76 9.64
C ARG A 188 15.58 22.17 9.20
N TRP A 189 15.62 21.68 7.97
CA TRP A 189 16.86 21.18 7.37
C TRP A 189 17.99 22.22 7.41
N GLU A 190 17.67 23.46 7.04
CA GLU A 190 18.59 24.60 7.06
C GLU A 190 19.17 24.87 8.45
N ASP A 191 18.39 24.68 9.52
CA ASP A 191 18.85 24.92 10.89
C ASP A 191 19.98 23.94 11.29
N PHE A 192 20.01 22.72 10.73
CA PHE A 192 21.12 21.78 10.94
C PHE A 192 22.43 22.26 10.29
N THR A 193 22.33 22.97 9.16
CA THR A 193 23.50 23.52 8.47
C THR A 193 23.94 24.85 9.08
N THR A 194 23.00 25.77 9.30
CA THR A 194 23.28 27.16 9.71
C THR A 194 23.57 27.28 11.21
N GLN A 195 22.91 26.51 12.07
CA GLN A 195 23.08 26.57 13.53
C GLN A 195 23.98 25.45 14.07
N GLY A 196 24.58 24.63 13.19
CA GLY A 196 25.45 23.52 13.57
C GLY A 196 24.74 22.44 14.39
N LEU A 197 23.41 22.31 14.29
CA LEU A 197 22.68 21.29 15.04
C LEU A 197 23.14 19.91 14.61
N LYS A 198 23.48 19.06 15.58
CA LYS A 198 23.81 17.67 15.29
C LYS A 198 22.53 16.90 15.00
N MET A 199 22.50 16.20 13.87
CA MET A 199 21.42 15.26 13.59
C MET A 199 21.45 14.16 14.65
N MET A 200 20.31 13.94 15.33
CA MET A 200 20.20 12.89 16.34
C MET A 200 20.60 11.54 15.72
N ARG A 201 21.57 10.87 16.34
CA ARG A 201 21.98 9.51 15.98
C ARG A 201 21.01 8.51 16.63
N GLY A 202 20.68 7.43 15.91
CA GLY A 202 19.77 6.40 16.40
C GLY A 202 18.29 6.81 16.43
N LEU A 203 17.49 6.07 17.21
CA LEU A 203 16.03 6.20 17.26
C LEU A 203 15.58 7.50 17.96
N SER A 204 15.11 8.48 17.19
CA SER A 204 14.63 9.78 17.69
C SER A 204 13.10 9.85 17.82
N ARG A 205 12.58 10.89 18.51
CA ARG A 205 11.13 11.17 18.58
C ARG A 205 10.46 11.42 17.21
N TRP A 206 11.27 11.64 16.17
CA TRP A 206 10.82 11.84 14.79
C TRP A 206 10.74 10.55 13.99
N GLN A 207 11.21 9.44 14.55
CA GLN A 207 11.03 8.13 13.96
C GLN A 207 9.76 7.52 14.51
N LEU A 208 8.80 7.33 13.61
CA LEU A 208 7.52 6.73 13.87
C LEU A 208 7.71 5.21 13.88
N PRO A 209 7.49 4.53 15.02
CA PRO A 209 7.52 3.08 15.08
C PRO A 209 6.35 2.49 14.30
N ILE A 210 6.65 1.49 13.49
CA ILE A 210 5.69 0.70 12.73
C ILE A 210 5.90 -0.75 13.12
N LEU A 211 4.97 -1.27 13.92
CA LEU A 211 4.91 -2.68 14.26
C LEU A 211 4.59 -3.47 12.99
N THR A 212 5.36 -4.51 12.72
CA THR A 212 5.11 -5.47 11.64
C THR A 212 4.93 -6.84 12.26
N VAL A 213 3.82 -7.51 11.94
CA VAL A 213 3.51 -8.85 12.43
C VAL A 213 3.16 -9.73 11.25
N THR A 214 3.76 -10.89 11.14
CA THR A 214 3.43 -11.88 10.11
C THR A 214 3.35 -13.25 10.73
N ASP A 215 2.48 -14.12 10.23
CA ASP A 215 2.57 -15.55 10.50
C ASP A 215 3.14 -16.32 9.31
N ARG A 216 3.44 -17.59 9.51
CA ARG A 216 3.87 -18.51 8.43
C ARG A 216 2.75 -18.89 7.47
N GLY A 217 1.50 -18.67 7.85
CA GLY A 217 0.32 -18.85 6.99
C GLY A 217 0.13 -17.73 5.97
N GLY A 218 0.92 -16.65 6.07
CA GLY A 218 0.88 -15.51 5.15
C GLY A 218 0.03 -14.32 5.63
N SER A 219 -0.54 -14.40 6.84
CA SER A 219 -1.20 -13.25 7.47
C SER A 219 -0.18 -12.17 7.80
N LEU A 220 -0.56 -10.90 7.63
CA LEU A 220 0.36 -9.78 7.75
C LEU A 220 -0.34 -8.53 8.31
N LEU A 221 0.32 -7.81 9.22
CA LEU A 221 -0.14 -6.53 9.75
C LEU A 221 1.00 -5.53 9.78
N PHE A 222 0.70 -4.29 9.42
CA PHE A 222 1.50 -3.15 9.83
C PHE A 222 0.65 -2.17 10.63
N GLN A 223 1.16 -1.76 11.78
CA GLN A 223 0.47 -0.83 12.65
C GLN A 223 1.42 0.27 13.10
N ARG A 224 1.05 1.52 12.81
CA ARG A 224 1.76 2.66 13.36
C ARG A 224 1.52 2.72 14.87
N LEU A 225 2.59 2.63 15.65
CA LEU A 225 2.53 2.77 17.09
C LEU A 225 2.68 4.26 17.48
N PRO A 226 2.04 4.71 18.58
CA PRO A 226 2.19 6.08 19.06
C PRO A 226 3.59 6.36 19.61
N ASN A 227 4.27 5.32 20.14
CA ASN A 227 5.60 5.42 20.73
C ASN A 227 6.25 4.02 20.79
N ARG A 228 7.50 3.95 21.25
CA ARG A 228 8.33 2.73 21.34
C ARG A 228 8.27 2.01 22.70
N LYS A 229 7.37 2.41 23.60
CA LYS A 229 7.34 1.84 24.96
C LYS A 229 6.88 0.39 24.89
N SER A 230 7.48 -0.48 25.68
CA SER A 230 7.14 -1.91 25.76
C SER A 230 5.65 -2.14 25.99
N ALA A 231 5.02 -1.37 26.87
CA ALA A 231 3.57 -1.45 27.13
C ALA A 231 2.70 -1.10 25.89
N THR A 232 3.21 -0.29 24.97
CA THR A 232 2.51 0.05 23.73
C THR A 232 2.57 -1.11 22.73
N VAL A 233 3.74 -1.75 22.61
CA VAL A 233 3.95 -2.93 21.76
C VAL A 233 3.12 -4.10 22.28
N GLU A 234 3.19 -4.37 23.58
CA GLU A 234 2.42 -5.43 24.24
C GLU A 234 0.91 -5.25 24.02
N ARG A 235 0.39 -4.04 24.21
CA ARG A 235 -1.03 -3.72 23.99
C ARG A 235 -1.46 -3.93 22.55
N ALA A 236 -0.61 -3.58 21.59
CA ALA A 236 -0.90 -3.75 20.17
C ALA A 236 -0.87 -5.23 19.76
N MET A 237 0.04 -6.02 20.33
CA MET A 237 0.18 -7.45 20.04
C MET A 237 -0.86 -8.34 20.74
N ARG A 238 -1.30 -7.97 21.94
CA ARG A 238 -2.22 -8.76 22.77
C ARG A 238 -3.49 -9.27 22.05
N PRO A 239 -4.22 -8.46 21.25
CA PRO A 239 -5.40 -8.95 20.54
C PRO A 239 -5.08 -9.80 19.30
N LEU A 240 -3.82 -9.82 18.85
CA LEU A 240 -3.40 -10.44 17.58
C LEU A 240 -2.91 -11.88 17.78
N VAL A 241 -2.32 -12.17 18.95
CA VAL A 241 -1.59 -13.41 19.22
C VAL A 241 -2.49 -14.40 20.00
N PRO A 242 -2.85 -15.55 19.41
CA PRO A 242 -3.49 -16.66 20.12
C PRO A 242 -2.63 -17.21 21.26
N GLY A 243 -3.26 -17.90 22.21
CA GLY A 243 -2.56 -18.48 23.37
C GLY A 243 -1.68 -19.69 23.05
N ASP A 244 -1.94 -20.36 21.94
CA ASP A 244 -1.22 -21.54 21.43
C ASP A 244 -0.17 -21.18 20.36
N ALA A 245 0.03 -19.89 20.08
CA ALA A 245 0.98 -19.44 19.08
C ALA A 245 2.41 -19.37 19.63
N VAL A 246 3.36 -19.56 18.72
CA VAL A 246 4.80 -19.40 18.98
C VAL A 246 5.24 -18.03 18.51
N LEU A 247 5.80 -17.21 19.39
CA LEU A 247 6.28 -15.87 19.07
C LEU A 247 7.77 -15.89 18.72
N CYS A 248 8.15 -15.22 17.64
CA CYS A 248 9.53 -14.96 17.23
C CYS A 248 9.77 -13.45 17.17
N SER A 249 10.77 -12.92 17.89
CA SER A 249 11.12 -11.48 17.84
C SER A 249 12.59 -11.20 18.11
N ASP A 250 13.00 -9.93 17.99
CA ASP A 250 14.35 -9.43 18.30
C ASP A 250 14.71 -9.43 19.80
N GLY A 251 13.76 -9.80 20.66
CA GLY A 251 13.94 -9.85 22.12
C GLY A 251 13.67 -8.54 22.85
N GLY A 252 13.04 -7.55 22.21
CA GLY A 252 12.54 -6.35 22.86
C GLY A 252 11.60 -6.64 24.05
N ASN A 253 11.67 -5.81 25.09
CA ASN A 253 10.90 -6.02 26.33
C ASN A 253 9.39 -6.09 26.12
N GLY A 254 8.84 -5.43 25.08
CA GLY A 254 7.41 -5.52 24.77
C GLY A 254 6.96 -6.94 24.42
N TYR A 255 7.78 -7.67 23.65
CA TYR A 255 7.53 -9.05 23.28
C TYR A 255 7.73 -10.02 24.44
N LYS A 256 8.78 -9.81 25.24
CA LYS A 256 9.03 -10.60 26.46
C LYS A 256 7.89 -10.50 27.46
N ASN A 257 7.43 -9.28 27.73
CA ASN A 257 6.30 -9.05 28.64
C ASN A 257 5.02 -9.71 28.13
N LEU A 258 4.75 -9.61 26.82
CA LEU A 258 3.61 -10.29 26.21
C LEU A 258 3.69 -11.82 26.38
N ALA A 259 4.85 -12.41 26.06
CA ALA A 259 5.05 -13.84 26.15
C ALA A 259 4.87 -14.34 27.59
N ALA A 260 5.47 -13.65 28.57
CA ALA A 260 5.30 -13.98 29.98
C ALA A 260 3.85 -13.83 30.45
N ALA A 261 3.16 -12.75 30.05
CA ALA A 261 1.78 -12.48 30.45
C ALA A 261 0.76 -13.47 29.84
N ARG A 262 1.09 -14.11 28.71
CA ARG A 262 0.21 -15.05 28.02
C ARG A 262 0.68 -16.51 28.05
N GLY A 263 1.83 -16.79 28.66
CA GLY A 263 2.42 -18.13 28.68
C GLY A 263 2.82 -18.63 27.28
N LEU A 264 3.22 -17.73 26.38
CA LEU A 264 3.59 -18.08 25.02
C LEU A 264 5.00 -18.64 24.95
N GLU A 265 5.22 -19.59 24.06
CA GLU A 265 6.57 -19.98 23.65
C GLU A 265 7.20 -18.82 22.85
N HIS A 266 8.34 -18.30 23.31
CA HIS A 266 8.99 -17.13 22.72
C HIS A 266 10.44 -17.42 22.34
N PHE A 267 10.70 -17.43 21.04
CA PHE A 267 12.05 -17.52 20.47
C PHE A 267 12.60 -16.14 20.18
N VAL A 268 13.67 -15.79 20.88
CA VAL A 268 14.41 -14.55 20.65
C VAL A 268 15.52 -14.82 19.64
N VAL A 269 15.54 -14.04 18.56
CA VAL A 269 16.59 -14.12 17.54
C VAL A 269 17.44 -12.86 17.53
N GLY A 270 18.76 -13.06 17.46
CA GLY A 270 19.74 -11.99 17.47
C GLY A 270 20.08 -11.48 16.07
N SER A 271 20.72 -10.31 16.01
CA SER A 271 21.13 -9.66 14.76
C SER A 271 22.46 -10.17 14.18
N LYS A 272 23.26 -10.88 15.00
CA LYS A 272 24.62 -11.34 14.65
C LYS A 272 24.58 -12.65 13.84
N PRO A 273 25.55 -12.88 12.94
CA PRO A 273 25.71 -14.19 12.29
C PRO A 273 25.77 -15.31 13.34
N GLY A 274 25.03 -16.39 13.13
CA GLY A 274 24.92 -17.51 14.07
C GLY A 274 23.79 -17.42 15.10
N THR A 275 23.18 -16.23 15.34
CA THR A 275 22.06 -16.07 16.29
C THR A 275 20.75 -15.66 15.62
N ARG A 276 20.72 -15.57 14.28
CA ARG A 276 19.55 -15.18 13.48
C ARG A 276 18.47 -16.26 13.38
N VAL A 277 18.80 -17.49 13.75
CA VAL A 277 17.90 -18.64 13.75
C VAL A 277 18.02 -19.31 15.12
N ALA A 278 16.90 -19.40 15.84
CA ALA A 278 16.81 -20.14 17.09
C ALA A 278 16.28 -21.56 16.81
N SER A 279 16.83 -22.55 17.52
CA SER A 279 16.46 -23.97 17.42
C SER A 279 16.33 -24.50 15.98
N GLY A 280 17.17 -24.01 15.06
CA GLY A 280 17.26 -24.48 13.67
C GLY A 280 16.16 -23.98 12.71
N CYS A 281 14.99 -23.55 13.18
CA CYS A 281 13.85 -23.17 12.33
C CYS A 281 13.15 -21.85 12.68
N TYR A 282 13.36 -21.29 13.87
CA TYR A 282 12.70 -20.05 14.31
C TYR A 282 13.51 -18.82 13.92
N HIS A 283 12.88 -17.89 13.20
CA HIS A 283 13.53 -16.68 12.68
C HIS A 283 12.54 -15.56 12.46
N ILE A 284 13.03 -14.32 12.31
CA ILE A 284 12.23 -13.14 11.91
C ILE A 284 12.52 -12.68 10.46
N GLN A 285 13.06 -13.58 9.63
CA GLN A 285 13.48 -13.24 8.26
C GLN A 285 12.33 -12.77 7.37
N ASN A 286 11.10 -13.26 7.58
CA ASN A 286 9.96 -12.80 6.80
C ASN A 286 9.67 -11.33 7.11
N VAL A 287 9.67 -10.95 8.39
CA VAL A 287 9.55 -9.55 8.81
C VAL A 287 10.69 -8.69 8.28
N ASN A 288 11.94 -9.16 8.40
CA ASN A 288 13.11 -8.44 7.87
C ASN A 288 13.03 -8.22 6.35
N SER A 289 12.56 -9.22 5.61
CA SER A 289 12.37 -9.10 4.15
C SER A 289 11.33 -8.04 3.79
N LEU A 290 10.29 -7.89 4.64
CA LEU A 290 9.28 -6.85 4.48
C LEU A 290 9.84 -5.47 4.80
N HIS A 291 10.72 -5.36 5.80
CA HIS A 291 11.41 -4.11 6.16
C HIS A 291 12.45 -3.67 5.12
N ALA A 292 13.08 -4.63 4.44
CA ALA A 292 14.04 -4.36 3.37
C ALA A 292 13.38 -3.70 2.15
N ARG A 293 12.07 -3.85 1.98
CA ARG A 293 11.33 -3.12 0.96
C ARG A 293 11.29 -1.65 1.36
N PRO A 294 11.46 -0.69 0.42
CA PRO A 294 11.34 0.72 0.73
C PRO A 294 10.06 0.97 1.53
N LEU A 295 10.13 1.66 2.67
CA LEU A 295 8.95 1.95 3.52
C LEU A 295 7.82 2.69 2.74
N ARG A 296 8.14 3.33 1.61
CA ARG A 296 7.15 3.85 0.65
C ARG A 296 6.26 2.76 0.03
N ASN A 297 6.79 1.54 -0.08
CA ASN A 297 6.15 0.31 -0.55
C ASN A 297 5.55 -0.50 0.61
N LEU A 298 5.75 -0.14 1.89
CA LEU A 298 5.08 -0.78 3.03
C LEU A 298 3.55 -0.63 2.95
N HIS A 299 3.08 0.42 2.27
CA HIS A 299 1.69 0.52 1.84
C HIS A 299 1.23 -0.73 1.09
N GLN A 300 2.03 -1.28 0.15
CA GLN A 300 1.69 -2.49 -0.61
C GLN A 300 1.42 -3.70 0.30
N ALA A 301 2.07 -3.75 1.46
CA ALA A 301 2.01 -4.89 2.37
C ALA A 301 0.81 -4.77 3.33
N VAL A 302 0.47 -3.56 3.81
CA VAL A 302 -0.84 -3.23 4.44
C VAL A 302 -2.00 -3.51 3.48
N LEU A 303 -1.77 -3.25 2.20
CA LEU A 303 -2.79 -3.36 1.15
C LEU A 303 -3.09 -4.78 0.70
N ARG A 304 -2.14 -5.71 0.87
CA ARG A 304 -2.35 -7.14 0.56
C ARG A 304 -3.07 -7.88 1.68
N SER A 305 -2.92 -7.47 2.93
CA SER A 305 -3.47 -8.19 4.08
C SER A 305 -4.87 -7.73 4.54
N GLY A 306 -5.37 -6.61 4.02
CA GLY A 306 -6.61 -5.99 4.49
C GLY A 306 -7.86 -6.20 3.64
N HIS A 307 -7.85 -6.98 2.54
CA HIS A 307 -8.84 -6.67 1.49
C HIS A 307 -9.44 -7.82 0.67
N GLN A 308 -10.67 -8.16 1.01
CA GLN A 308 -11.66 -8.66 0.03
C GLN A 308 -12.13 -7.54 -0.93
N GLU A 309 -12.34 -6.30 -0.45
CA GLU A 309 -12.84 -5.19 -1.30
C GLU A 309 -11.77 -4.53 -2.19
N LEU A 310 -10.52 -4.37 -1.75
CA LEU A 310 -9.41 -3.94 -2.63
C LEU A 310 -8.74 -5.11 -3.36
N GLY A 311 -8.86 -6.36 -2.88
CA GLY A 311 -8.41 -7.54 -3.64
C GLY A 311 -9.20 -7.70 -4.94
N GLN A 312 -10.49 -7.39 -4.90
CA GLN A 312 -11.31 -7.15 -6.08
C GLN A 312 -10.70 -6.02 -6.93
N LEU A 313 -10.61 -4.77 -6.43
CA LEU A 313 -10.05 -3.63 -7.20
C LEU A 313 -8.60 -3.81 -7.72
N TYR A 314 -7.77 -4.62 -7.06
CA TYR A 314 -6.36 -4.85 -7.42
C TYR A 314 -6.18 -6.04 -8.38
N SER A 315 -6.96 -7.12 -8.25
CA SER A 315 -6.99 -8.20 -9.24
C SER A 315 -7.47 -7.67 -10.61
N MET A 316 -8.24 -6.59 -10.62
CA MET A 316 -8.73 -5.88 -11.82
C MET A 316 -7.71 -4.96 -12.49
N ALA A 317 -6.59 -4.69 -11.83
CA ALA A 317 -5.52 -3.87 -12.37
C ALA A 317 -4.55 -4.63 -13.28
N GLY A 318 -4.69 -5.96 -13.39
CA GLY A 318 -3.85 -6.83 -14.21
C GLY A 318 -2.51 -7.23 -13.57
N GLY A 319 -2.39 -7.16 -12.23
CA GLY A 319 -1.26 -7.75 -11.53
C GLY A 319 -1.45 -9.25 -11.42
N ALA A 320 -0.77 -10.03 -12.28
CA ALA A 320 -0.65 -11.46 -12.08
C ALA A 320 0.00 -11.71 -10.71
N ALA A 321 -0.68 -12.44 -9.83
CA ALA A 321 0.01 -13.14 -8.78
C ALA A 321 0.73 -14.31 -9.47
N ASP A 322 2.05 -14.25 -9.59
CA ASP A 322 2.85 -15.44 -9.88
C ASP A 322 2.49 -16.50 -8.85
N LYS A 323 1.77 -17.53 -9.31
CA LYS A 323 1.41 -18.70 -8.51
C LYS A 323 2.49 -19.80 -8.55
N ASP A 324 3.63 -19.52 -9.15
CA ASP A 324 4.68 -20.53 -9.40
C ASP A 324 5.90 -20.38 -8.47
N ALA A 325 5.64 -20.26 -7.16
CA ALA A 325 6.69 -20.35 -6.14
C ALA A 325 6.29 -21.29 -4.99
N ALA A 326 5.55 -22.35 -5.31
CA ALA A 326 5.17 -23.40 -4.36
C ALA A 326 5.21 -24.79 -5.01
N SER A 327 6.36 -25.16 -5.59
CA SER A 327 6.72 -26.57 -5.81
C SER A 327 8.19 -26.67 -6.19
N GLY A 328 9.02 -27.17 -5.29
CA GLY A 328 10.45 -27.34 -5.52
C GLY A 328 11.23 -27.52 -4.22
N CYS A 329 10.79 -28.45 -3.36
CA CYS A 329 11.73 -29.13 -2.48
C CYS A 329 12.54 -30.05 -3.37
N ASP A 330 13.80 -29.73 -3.61
CA ASP A 330 14.76 -30.75 -3.99
C ASP A 330 16.08 -30.54 -3.24
N GLN A 331 16.54 -31.63 -2.64
CA GLN A 331 17.66 -31.66 -1.73
C GLN A 331 18.96 -31.55 -2.54
N GLY A 332 19.72 -30.48 -2.32
CA GLY A 332 21.03 -30.27 -2.96
C GLY A 332 22.09 -29.91 -1.93
N VAL A 333 22.87 -30.90 -1.53
CA VAL A 333 24.03 -30.83 -0.64
C VAL A 333 25.07 -29.83 -1.18
N ILE A 334 25.49 -28.84 -0.37
CA ILE A 334 26.63 -27.96 -0.69
C ILE A 334 27.80 -28.32 0.23
N LYS A 335 28.90 -28.81 -0.35
CA LYS A 335 30.23 -28.91 0.29
C LYS A 335 31.03 -27.61 0.07
N PRO A 336 31.95 -27.24 0.98
CA PRO A 336 32.66 -25.96 0.96
C PRO A 336 33.97 -26.04 0.16
N GLY A 337 34.33 -24.94 -0.52
CA GLY A 337 35.62 -24.78 -1.20
C GLY A 337 36.05 -23.31 -1.26
N LEU A 338 37.19 -23.02 -0.64
CA LEU A 338 37.91 -21.75 -0.61
C LEU A 338 38.30 -21.27 -2.02
N LEU A 339 38.40 -19.94 -2.24
CA LEU A 339 39.69 -19.25 -2.48
C LEU A 339 39.57 -17.73 -2.65
N ASN A 340 40.68 -17.09 -2.28
CA ASN A 340 40.98 -15.67 -2.09
C ASN A 340 40.83 -14.78 -3.34
N GLY A 341 40.75 -13.45 -3.13
CA GLY A 341 41.11 -12.49 -4.18
C GLY A 341 40.74 -11.03 -3.93
N MET A 342 41.62 -10.29 -3.25
CA MET A 342 42.06 -8.91 -3.53
C MET A 342 41.03 -7.75 -3.65
N LEU A 343 41.10 -6.85 -2.66
CA LEU A 343 40.86 -5.40 -2.77
C LEU A 343 41.83 -4.76 -3.80
N PRO A 344 41.47 -3.64 -4.46
CA PRO A 344 41.73 -2.34 -3.82
C PRO A 344 40.65 -1.26 -4.01
N ALA A 345 40.78 -0.26 -3.14
CA ALA A 345 39.98 0.95 -3.02
C ALA A 345 39.94 1.82 -4.28
N SER A 346 38.82 2.53 -4.50
CA SER A 346 38.86 3.83 -5.16
C SER A 346 37.92 4.82 -4.49
N LYS A 347 38.50 5.95 -4.09
CA LYS A 347 37.83 7.17 -3.66
C LYS A 347 37.22 7.84 -4.88
N ARG A 348 35.92 8.17 -4.88
CA ARG A 348 35.38 9.34 -5.57
C ARG A 348 34.24 9.92 -4.74
N GLY A 349 34.47 11.11 -4.21
CA GLY A 349 33.38 12.00 -3.82
C GLY A 349 32.82 12.63 -5.08
N ASP A 350 31.50 12.75 -5.15
CA ASP A 350 30.88 13.66 -6.11
C ASP A 350 29.88 14.57 -5.41
N ARG A 351 30.02 15.83 -5.79
CA ARG A 351 29.51 17.04 -5.19
C ARG A 351 28.01 17.17 -5.42
N ALA A 352 27.36 17.75 -4.42
CA ALA A 352 26.09 18.42 -4.60
C ALA A 352 26.31 19.68 -5.46
N ASP A 353 25.39 19.95 -6.37
CA ASP A 353 25.24 21.25 -7.03
C ASP A 353 23.80 21.41 -7.57
N PRO A 354 23.32 22.63 -7.84
CA PRO A 354 22.36 23.24 -6.94
C PRO A 354 21.00 23.56 -7.59
N ILE A 355 20.14 24.06 -6.72
CA ILE A 355 18.88 24.77 -6.93
C ILE A 355 18.90 25.63 -8.20
N CYS A 356 18.00 25.35 -9.15
CA CYS A 356 17.50 26.35 -10.08
C CYS A 356 16.13 26.85 -9.59
N ARG A 357 16.10 28.13 -9.23
CA ARG A 357 14.92 28.94 -8.96
C ARG A 357 14.04 29.00 -10.22
N LEU A 358 12.73 28.89 -10.02
CA LEU A 358 11.67 29.70 -10.63
C LEU A 358 10.36 29.42 -9.88
#